data_AF-A0A1S8ZUN5-F1
#
_entry.id   AF-A0A1S8ZUN5-F1
#
_cell.length_a   1.000
_cell.length_b   1.000
_cell.length_c   1.000
_cell.angle_alpha   90.00
_cell.angle_beta   90.00
_cell.angle_gamma   90.00
#
_symmetry.space_group_name_H-M   'P 1'
#
loop_
_entity.id
_entity.type
_entity.pdbx_description
1 polymer ?
#
loop_
_entity_poly.entity_id
_entity_poly.type
_entity_poly.pdbx_seq_one_letter_code
_entity_poly.pdbx_strand_id
1 'polypeptide(L)'
;MIIECYQLLKEIEKRPAMWTGEVNLKSIKLFVSGYYQALIDNKIVPENIDEPFFDWVANKLGYFESTAGWANMILAYTLGFEPQSIIWEEVFDYNVTKEQHLRSVQQFYELVEQFKSELQSNLN
;
A
#
# COMPACT_ATOMS: atom_id res chain seq x y z
N MET A 1 -1.18 6.26 9.13
CA MET A 1 -1.83 5.01 8.70
C MET A 1 -0.88 3.81 8.65
N ILE A 2 0.07 3.72 7.71
CA ILE A 2 0.81 2.46 7.47
C ILE A 2 1.68 2.06 8.67
N ILE A 3 2.34 3.04 9.31
CA ILE A 3 3.19 2.78 10.48
C ILE A 3 2.37 2.36 11.69
N GLU A 4 1.24 3.02 11.92
CA GLU A 4 0.29 2.69 13.00
C GLU A 4 -0.31 1.30 12.80
N CYS A 5 -0.48 0.87 11.55
CA CYS A 5 -0.97 -0.45 11.20
C CYS A 5 0.14 -1.51 11.04
N TYR A 6 1.42 -1.16 11.20
CA TYR A 6 2.54 -2.04 10.83
C TYR A 6 2.48 -3.42 11.51
N GLN A 7 2.26 -3.47 12.82
CA GLN A 7 2.22 -4.75 13.54
C GLN A 7 1.08 -5.66 13.02
N LEU A 8 -0.08 -5.06 12.74
CA LEU A 8 -1.21 -5.78 12.17
C LEU A 8 -0.91 -6.23 10.73
N LEU A 9 -0.28 -5.37 9.92
CA LEU A 9 0.16 -5.71 8.57
C LEU A 9 1.09 -6.93 8.56
N LYS A 10 2.01 -7.08 9.53
CA LYS A 10 2.86 -8.28 9.65
C LYS A 10 2.09 -9.55 9.97
N GLU A 11 0.98 -9.46 10.69
CA GLU A 11 0.09 -10.61 10.91
C GLU A 11 -0.74 -10.94 9.67
N ILE A 12 -1.19 -9.92 8.93
CA ILE A 12 -1.92 -10.10 7.67
C ILE A 12 -1.02 -10.76 6.63
N GLU A 13 0.25 -10.33 6.50
CA GLU A 13 1.22 -10.85 5.52
C GLU A 13 1.34 -12.38 5.56
N LYS A 14 1.28 -12.98 6.75
CA LYS A 14 1.38 -14.43 6.93
C LYS A 14 0.21 -15.18 6.28
N ARG A 15 -1.00 -14.62 6.29
CA ARG A 15 -2.24 -15.25 5.78
C ARG A 15 -3.24 -14.20 5.27
N PRO A 16 -2.98 -13.45 4.19
CA PRO A 16 -3.80 -12.27 3.84
C PRO A 16 -5.28 -12.60 3.63
N ALA A 17 -5.59 -13.69 2.90
CA ALA A 17 -6.96 -14.12 2.65
C ALA A 17 -7.79 -14.42 3.91
N MET A 18 -7.15 -14.79 5.03
CA MET A 18 -7.86 -15.03 6.30
C MET A 18 -8.40 -13.72 6.92
N TRP A 19 -7.71 -12.60 6.66
CA TRP A 19 -8.07 -11.29 7.19
C TRP A 19 -8.92 -10.48 6.22
N THR A 20 -8.57 -10.54 4.93
CA THR A 20 -9.13 -9.66 3.90
C THR A 20 -10.07 -10.38 2.92
N GLY A 21 -10.30 -11.68 3.09
CA GLY A 21 -11.10 -12.53 2.20
C GLY A 21 -10.42 -12.88 0.87
N GLU A 22 -9.69 -11.93 0.28
CA GLU A 22 -8.98 -12.07 -0.99
C GLU A 22 -7.55 -11.51 -0.89
N VAL A 23 -6.63 -12.10 -1.66
CA VAL A 23 -5.23 -11.64 -1.73
C VAL A 23 -5.05 -10.68 -2.89
N ASN A 24 -5.48 -9.43 -2.71
CA ASN A 24 -5.22 -8.33 -3.64
C ASN A 24 -5.07 -7.00 -2.87
N LEU A 25 -4.45 -6.01 -3.50
CA LEU A 25 -4.16 -4.72 -2.87
C LEU A 25 -5.43 -3.92 -2.53
N LYS A 26 -6.53 -4.10 -3.28
CA LYS A 26 -7.81 -3.45 -2.99
C LYS A 26 -8.36 -3.89 -1.62
N SER A 27 -8.36 -5.20 -1.37
CA SER A 27 -8.86 -5.76 -0.11
C SER A 27 -7.95 -5.41 1.07
N ILE A 28 -6.63 -5.39 0.89
CA ILE A 28 -5.68 -4.91 1.91
C ILE A 28 -5.91 -3.43 2.21
N LYS A 29 -6.01 -2.58 1.18
CA LYS A 29 -6.27 -1.14 1.34
C LYS A 29 -7.56 -0.91 2.12
N LEU A 30 -8.65 -1.56 1.73
CA LEU A 30 -9.94 -1.42 2.39
C LEU A 30 -9.86 -1.79 3.88
N PHE A 31 -9.23 -2.93 4.19
CA PHE A 31 -9.07 -3.38 5.56
C PHE A 31 -8.25 -2.41 6.40
N VAL A 32 -7.08 -1.98 5.90
CA VAL A 32 -6.16 -1.09 6.61
C VAL A 32 -6.79 0.29 6.83
N SER A 33 -7.46 0.84 5.81
CA SER A 33 -8.16 2.12 5.95
C SER A 33 -9.28 2.06 6.98
N GLY A 34 -10.08 0.98 6.99
CA GLY A 34 -11.14 0.80 7.98
C GLY A 34 -10.60 0.61 9.40
N TYR A 35 -9.53 -0.17 9.56
CA TYR A 35 -8.87 -0.35 10.86
C TYR A 35 -8.27 0.97 11.37
N TYR A 36 -7.57 1.71 10.52
CA TYR A 36 -7.00 3.00 10.88
C TYR A 36 -8.06 4.03 11.26
N GLN A 37 -9.19 4.07 10.53
CA GLN A 37 -10.32 4.92 10.93
C GLN A 37 -10.85 4.53 12.32
N ALA A 38 -10.98 3.24 12.61
CA ALA A 38 -11.40 2.79 13.93
C ALA A 38 -10.40 3.20 15.04
N LEU A 39 -9.09 3.23 14.75
CA LEU A 39 -8.09 3.76 15.69
C LEU A 39 -8.29 5.25 15.96
N ILE A 40 -8.61 6.05 14.93
CA ILE A 40 -8.92 7.48 15.05
C ILE A 40 -10.19 7.67 15.90
N ASP A 41 -11.26 6.97 15.57
CA ASP A 41 -12.57 7.08 16.24
C ASP A 41 -12.47 6.75 17.74
N ASN A 42 -11.57 5.82 18.10
CA ASN A 42 -11.30 5.43 19.47
C ASN A 42 -10.16 6.24 20.13
N LYS A 43 -9.65 7.29 19.49
CA LYS A 43 -8.61 8.19 20.00
C LYS A 43 -7.30 7.48 20.36
N ILE A 44 -7.03 6.36 19.70
CA ILE A 44 -5.75 5.62 19.84
C ILE A 44 -4.66 6.32 19.03
N VAL A 45 -5.04 6.90 17.88
CA VAL A 45 -4.16 7.71 17.02
C VAL A 45 -4.84 9.06 16.75
N PRO A 46 -4.08 10.15 16.58
CA PRO A 46 -4.63 11.46 16.23
C PRO A 46 -5.24 11.48 14.81
N GLU A 47 -6.24 12.34 14.62
CA GLU A 47 -7.07 12.45 13.41
C GLU A 47 -6.34 13.06 12.19
N ASN A 48 -5.18 13.70 12.39
CA ASN A 48 -4.42 14.40 11.35
C ASN A 48 -2.92 14.02 11.37
N ILE A 49 -2.61 12.75 11.12
CA ILE A 49 -1.24 12.36 10.81
C ILE A 49 -1.09 12.45 9.29
N ASP A 50 -0.17 13.31 8.86
CA ASP A 50 0.29 13.32 7.46
C ASP A 50 0.75 11.89 7.11
N GLU A 51 0.34 11.35 5.96
CA GLU A 51 0.63 9.95 5.61
C GLU A 51 1.78 9.88 4.60
N PRO A 52 3.06 9.92 5.05
CA PRO A 52 4.20 10.01 4.15
C PRO A 52 4.36 8.79 3.25
N PHE A 53 3.71 7.67 3.56
CA PHE A 53 3.85 6.44 2.76
C PHE A 53 3.39 6.63 1.32
N PHE A 54 2.35 7.43 1.06
CA PHE A 54 1.76 7.52 -0.27
C PHE A 54 2.71 8.26 -1.21
N ASP A 55 3.22 9.40 -0.75
CA ASP A 55 4.23 10.19 -1.46
C ASP A 55 5.56 9.46 -1.51
N TRP A 56 5.93 8.74 -0.45
CA TRP A 56 7.13 7.91 -0.45
C TRP A 56 7.04 6.80 -1.51
N VAL A 57 5.90 6.10 -1.65
CA VAL A 57 5.69 5.09 -2.69
C VAL A 57 5.76 5.72 -4.07
N ALA A 58 5.12 6.89 -4.26
CA ALA A 58 5.19 7.61 -5.53
C ALA A 58 6.65 7.88 -5.91
N ASN A 59 7.42 8.50 -5.01
CA ASN A 59 8.83 8.79 -5.22
C ASN A 59 9.68 7.53 -5.44
N LYS A 60 9.46 6.48 -4.63
CA LYS A 60 10.22 5.24 -4.66
C LYS A 60 10.04 4.49 -5.97
N LEU A 61 8.83 4.51 -6.53
CA LEU A 61 8.49 3.84 -7.78
C LEU A 61 8.65 4.76 -8.99
N GLY A 62 8.87 6.06 -8.80
CA GLY A 62 9.08 7.02 -9.88
C GLY A 62 7.79 7.59 -10.48
N TYR A 63 6.71 7.68 -9.72
CA TYR A 63 5.52 8.46 -10.10
C TYR A 63 5.73 9.95 -9.80
N PHE A 64 5.08 10.82 -10.57
CA PHE A 64 5.12 12.27 -10.34
C PHE A 64 4.37 12.69 -9.07
N GLU A 65 3.29 12.00 -8.74
CA GLU A 65 2.40 12.31 -7.64
C GLU A 65 1.71 11.05 -7.12
N SER A 66 1.13 11.14 -5.92
CA SER A 66 0.49 10.02 -5.23
C SER A 66 -1.03 9.97 -5.40
N THR A 67 -1.59 10.72 -6.35
CA THR A 67 -3.05 10.95 -6.51
C THR A 67 -3.86 9.69 -6.79
N ALA A 68 -3.29 8.71 -7.49
CA ALA A 68 -3.94 7.42 -7.74
C ALA A 68 -3.99 6.52 -6.48
N GLY A 69 -3.25 6.87 -5.43
CA GLY A 69 -3.09 6.10 -4.20
C GLY A 69 -2.13 4.93 -4.35
N TRP A 70 -1.44 4.59 -3.25
CA TRP A 70 -0.38 3.57 -3.22
C TRP A 70 -0.81 2.20 -3.79
N ALA A 71 -2.05 1.76 -3.55
CA ALA A 71 -2.50 0.45 -4.02
C ALA A 71 -2.51 0.34 -5.55
N ASN A 72 -2.93 1.40 -6.23
CA ASN A 72 -2.95 1.44 -7.69
C ASN A 72 -1.54 1.61 -8.26
N MET A 73 -0.72 2.47 -7.66
CA MET A 73 0.68 2.68 -8.05
C MET A 73 1.51 1.39 -7.95
N ILE A 74 1.37 0.64 -6.85
CA ILE A 74 2.10 -0.63 -6.66
C ILE A 74 1.59 -1.69 -7.64
N LEU A 75 0.28 -1.77 -7.86
CA LEU A 75 -0.29 -2.72 -8.82
C LEU A 75 0.22 -2.46 -10.24
N ALA A 76 0.08 -1.21 -10.73
CA ALA A 76 0.53 -0.83 -12.07
C ALA A 76 2.02 -1.09 -12.28
N TYR A 77 2.85 -0.70 -11.30
CA TYR A 77 4.29 -0.96 -11.33
C TYR A 77 4.59 -2.47 -11.42
N THR A 78 3.88 -3.29 -10.63
CA THR A 78 4.05 -4.75 -10.63
C THR A 78 3.60 -5.39 -11.94
N LEU A 79 2.63 -4.79 -12.63
CA LEU A 79 2.16 -5.20 -13.95
C LEU A 79 3.11 -4.76 -15.08
N GLY A 80 4.10 -3.92 -14.79
CA GLY A 80 5.09 -3.43 -15.74
C GLY A 80 4.68 -2.15 -16.49
N PHE A 81 3.70 -1.41 -15.99
CA PHE A 81 3.38 -0.09 -16.53
C PHE A 81 4.44 0.93 -16.08
N GLU A 82 4.92 1.72 -17.03
CA GLU A 82 5.93 2.75 -16.78
C GLU A 82 5.32 3.96 -16.05
N PRO A 83 5.78 4.29 -14.83
CA PRO A 83 5.18 5.34 -13.99
C PRO A 83 5.13 6.73 -14.64
N GLN A 84 6.11 7.05 -15.48
CA GLN A 84 6.28 8.36 -16.13
C GLN A 84 5.35 8.57 -17.32
N SER A 85 4.80 7.50 -17.89
CA SER A 85 3.94 7.54 -19.07
C SER A 85 2.67 6.71 -18.87
N ILE A 86 2.25 6.56 -17.62
CA ILE A 86 1.12 5.72 -17.24
C ILE A 86 -0.20 6.30 -17.77
N ILE A 87 -1.03 5.43 -18.34
CA ILE A 87 -2.41 5.72 -18.73
C ILE A 87 -3.31 4.90 -17.81
N TRP A 88 -3.95 5.55 -16.85
CA TRP A 88 -4.69 4.86 -15.77
C TRP A 88 -5.88 4.06 -16.28
N GLU A 89 -6.52 4.50 -17.36
CA GLU A 89 -7.60 3.78 -18.02
C GLU A 89 -7.14 2.40 -18.49
N GLU A 90 -5.94 2.29 -19.08
CA GLU A 90 -5.38 1.00 -19.51
C GLU A 90 -5.07 0.08 -18.32
N VAL A 91 -4.63 0.66 -17.21
CA VAL A 91 -4.37 -0.09 -15.96
C VAL A 91 -5.67 -0.64 -15.39
N PHE A 92 -6.75 0.15 -15.39
CA PHE A 92 -8.04 -0.26 -14.84
C PHE A 92 -8.78 -1.26 -15.72
N ASP A 93 -8.58 -1.21 -17.03
CA ASP A 93 -9.11 -2.18 -17.99
C ASP A 93 -8.28 -3.48 -18.05
N TYR A 94 -7.08 -3.48 -17.45
CA TYR A 94 -6.21 -4.65 -17.45
C TYR A 94 -6.80 -5.81 -16.62
N ASN A 95 -6.90 -6.99 -17.24
CA ASN A 95 -7.36 -8.19 -16.55
C ASN A 95 -6.22 -8.80 -15.70
N VAL A 96 -6.19 -8.45 -14.42
CA VAL A 96 -5.15 -8.89 -13.47
C VAL A 96 -5.34 -10.35 -13.07
N THR A 97 -4.31 -11.19 -13.26
CA THR A 97 -4.35 -12.58 -12.82
C THR A 97 -4.15 -12.71 -11.31
N LYS A 98 -4.50 -13.89 -10.77
CA LYS A 98 -4.26 -14.20 -9.35
C LYS A 98 -2.77 -14.11 -8.99
N GLU A 99 -1.88 -14.56 -9.87
CA GLU A 99 -0.43 -14.50 -9.67
C GLU A 99 0.09 -13.06 -9.69
N GLN A 100 -0.47 -12.19 -10.54
CA GLN A 100 -0.16 -10.76 -10.54
C GLN A 100 -0.63 -10.08 -9.25
N HIS A 101 -1.84 -10.40 -8.78
CA HIS A 101 -2.31 -9.91 -7.48
C HIS A 101 -1.39 -10.36 -6.34
N LEU A 102 -0.99 -11.63 -6.29
CA LEU A 102 -0.05 -12.14 -5.29
C LEU A 102 1.28 -11.39 -5.32
N ARG A 103 1.87 -11.18 -6.51
CA ARG A 103 3.11 -10.41 -6.67
C ARG A 103 2.94 -8.97 -6.20
N SER A 104 1.83 -8.32 -6.51
CA SER A 104 1.59 -6.93 -6.10
C SER A 104 1.46 -6.79 -4.58
N VAL A 105 0.88 -7.80 -3.91
CA VAL A 105 0.81 -7.88 -2.46
C VAL A 105 2.19 -8.10 -1.84
N GLN A 106 3.02 -8.97 -2.42
CA GLN A 106 4.41 -9.15 -1.99
C GLN A 106 5.20 -7.84 -2.11
N GLN A 107 5.10 -7.17 -3.27
CA GLN A 107 5.73 -5.87 -3.51
C GLN A 107 5.30 -4.81 -2.49
N PHE A 108 4.03 -4.79 -2.09
CA PHE A 108 3.55 -3.90 -1.03
C PHE A 108 4.25 -4.17 0.31
N TYR A 109 4.36 -5.42 0.75
CA TYR A 109 5.02 -5.73 2.02
C TYR A 109 6.52 -5.41 1.99
N GLU A 110 7.19 -5.64 0.85
CA GLU A 110 8.59 -5.21 0.66
C GLU A 110 8.74 -3.69 0.79
N LEU A 111 7.82 -2.92 0.21
CA LEU A 111 7.81 -1.46 0.31
C LEU A 111 7.53 -0.97 1.74
N VAL A 112 6.65 -1.66 2.48
CA VAL A 112 6.39 -1.35 3.90
C VAL A 112 7.66 -1.54 4.74
N GLU A 113 8.42 -2.61 4.53
CA GLU A 113 9.69 -2.83 5.25
C GLU A 113 10.75 -1.80 4.90
N GLN A 114 10.89 -1.46 3.62
CA GLN A 114 11.82 -0.43 3.16
C GLN A 114 11.46 0.93 3.76
N PHE A 115 10.19 1.32 3.69
CA PHE A 115 9.69 2.57 4.25
C PHE A 115 9.97 2.70 5.74
N LYS A 116 9.64 1.65 6.51
CA LYS A 116 9.90 1.64 7.95
C LYS A 116 11.39 1.73 8.27
N SER A 117 12.24 1.01 7.54
CA SER A 117 13.68 1.03 7.75
C SER A 117 14.29 2.41 7.46
N GLU A 118 13.90 3.04 6.35
CA GLU A 118 14.35 4.39 5.98
C GLU A 118 13.89 5.46 6.99
N LEU A 119 12.64 5.36 7.47
CA LEU A 119 12.14 6.25 8.53
C LEU A 119 12.98 6.12 9.82
N GLN A 120 13.36 4.90 10.20
CA GLN A 120 14.20 4.67 11.38
C GLN A 120 15.64 5.18 11.18
N SER A 121 16.20 5.07 9.97
CA SER A 121 17.52 5.61 9.65
C SER A 121 17.57 7.14 9.69
N ASN A 122 16.50 7.82 9.29
CA ASN A 122 16.42 9.29 9.29
C ASN A 122 16.22 9.92 10.68
N LEU A 123 15.95 9.09 11.69
CA LEU A 123 15.77 9.50 13.09
C LEU A 123 17.03 9.31 13.96
N ASN A 124 18.08 8.66 13.42
CA ASN A 124 19.37 8.42 14.08
C ASN A 124 20.46 9.32 13.49
#